data_AF-A0A0G0Y4A0-F1
#
_entry.id   AF-A0A0G0Y4A0-F1
#
_cell.length_a   1.000
_cell.length_b   1.000
_cell.length_c   1.000
_cell.angle_alpha   90.00
_cell.angle_beta   90.00
_cell.angle_gamma   90.00
#
_symmetry.space_group_name_H-M   'P 1'
#
loop_
_entity.id
_entity.type
_entity.pdbx_description
1 polymer ?
#
loop_
_entity_poly.entity_id
_entity_poly.type
_entity_poly.pdbx_seq_one_letter_code
_entity_poly.pdbx_strand_id
1 'polypeptide(L)'
;GVAKTIQGDLRKAQQSAMSGIKPTGFACANPQTLVGYFFQVASQTSYTIGASCSGGNINTDSVLITDGITISTPSPNPLLFKILGAGTNIPPGGASIVLTQTATGKTLTVSIGPGGDVK
;
A
#
# COMPACT_ATOMS: atom_id res chain seq x y z
N GLY A 1 -5.46 7.69 -14.69
CA GLY A 1 -4.00 7.59 -14.87
C GLY A 1 -3.43 6.83 -13.71
N VAL A 2 -2.50 5.90 -13.97
CA VAL A 2 -1.99 4.90 -13.00
C VAL A 2 -1.59 5.51 -11.66
N ALA A 3 -0.95 6.68 -11.66
CA ALA A 3 -0.60 7.39 -10.44
C ALA A 3 -1.78 7.76 -9.55
N LYS A 4 -2.89 8.23 -10.12
CA LYS A 4 -4.10 8.56 -9.35
C LYS A 4 -4.74 7.30 -8.77
N THR A 5 -4.63 6.17 -9.47
CA THR A 5 -5.07 4.87 -8.97
C THR A 5 -4.25 4.46 -7.75
N ILE A 6 -2.92 4.49 -7.85
CA ILE A 6 -2.02 4.17 -6.72
C ILE A 6 -2.26 5.11 -5.52
N GLN A 7 -2.44 6.41 -5.78
CA GLN A 7 -2.78 7.36 -4.71
C GLN A 7 -4.13 7.05 -4.07
N GLY A 8 -5.14 6.66 -4.85
CA GLY A 8 -6.44 6.24 -4.36
C GLY A 8 -6.36 4.97 -3.51
N ASP A 9 -5.57 4.01 -3.96
CA ASP A 9 -5.34 2.72 -3.30
C ASP A 9 -4.58 2.86 -1.98
N LEU A 10 -3.54 3.71 -1.94
CA LEU A 10 -2.84 4.05 -0.69
C LEU A 10 -3.80 4.70 0.31
N ARG A 11 -4.66 5.63 -0.15
CA ARG A 11 -5.69 6.26 0.71
C ARG A 11 -6.75 5.26 1.16
N LYS A 12 -7.14 4.31 0.30
CA LYS A 12 -8.07 3.22 0.64
C LYS A 12 -7.48 2.32 1.73
N ALA A 13 -6.21 1.94 1.62
CA ALA A 13 -5.51 1.17 2.65
C ALA A 13 -5.47 1.94 3.99
N GLN A 14 -5.14 3.23 3.95
CA GLN A 14 -5.15 4.10 5.13
C GLN A 14 -6.54 4.18 5.79
N GLN A 15 -7.60 4.42 5.01
CA GLN A 15 -8.97 4.47 5.51
C GLN A 15 -9.42 3.13 6.11
N SER A 16 -9.04 2.02 5.46
CA SER A 16 -9.34 0.68 5.95
C SER A 16 -8.65 0.41 7.29
N ALA A 17 -7.38 0.78 7.44
CA ALA A 17 -6.67 0.71 8.72
C ALA A 17 -7.34 1.58 9.80
N MET A 18 -7.72 2.81 9.48
CA MET A 18 -8.41 3.69 10.43
C MET A 18 -9.76 3.14 10.88
N SER A 19 -10.52 2.52 9.98
CA SER A 19 -11.81 1.94 10.30
C SER A 19 -11.73 0.75 11.27
N GLY A 20 -10.56 0.07 11.32
CA GLY A 20 -10.38 -1.16 12.09
C GLY A 20 -11.25 -2.33 11.62
N ILE A 21 -11.93 -2.21 10.48
CA ILE A 21 -12.77 -3.27 9.93
C ILE A 21 -11.88 -4.43 9.51
N LYS A 22 -12.14 -5.59 10.11
CA LYS A 22 -11.42 -6.83 9.79
C LYS A 22 -11.95 -7.39 8.47
N PRO A 23 -11.10 -7.72 7.48
CA PRO A 23 -11.56 -8.44 6.31
C PRO A 23 -11.98 -9.87 6.69
N THR A 24 -12.83 -10.45 5.85
CA THR A 24 -13.25 -11.84 6.00
C THR A 24 -12.07 -12.76 5.70
N GLY A 25 -11.63 -13.51 6.71
CA GLY A 25 -10.66 -14.59 6.53
C GLY A 25 -10.02 -15.03 7.84
N PHE A 26 -9.54 -16.27 7.87
CA PHE A 26 -9.07 -16.94 9.09
C PHE A 26 -7.92 -16.18 9.78
N ALA A 27 -7.03 -15.55 9.02
CA ALA A 27 -5.89 -14.82 9.58
C ALA A 27 -6.30 -13.57 10.40
N CYS A 28 -7.51 -13.05 10.19
CA CYS A 28 -8.07 -11.92 10.95
C CYS A 28 -9.29 -12.32 11.80
N ALA A 29 -9.74 -13.58 11.74
CA ALA A 29 -10.83 -14.09 12.57
C ALA A 29 -10.37 -14.30 14.01
N ASN A 30 -11.29 -14.24 14.97
CA ASN A 30 -10.95 -14.46 16.39
C ASN A 30 -10.24 -15.81 16.57
N PRO A 31 -9.13 -15.87 17.35
CA PRO A 31 -8.61 -14.85 18.27
C PRO A 31 -7.67 -13.80 17.65
N GLN A 32 -7.47 -13.82 16.32
CA GLN A 32 -6.51 -12.96 15.65
C GLN A 32 -6.96 -11.49 15.61
N THR A 33 -5.99 -10.59 15.70
CA THR A 33 -6.19 -9.14 15.70
C THR A 33 -5.68 -8.52 14.41
N LEU A 34 -6.38 -7.47 13.95
CA LEU A 34 -5.94 -6.66 12.83
C LEU A 34 -4.79 -5.76 13.31
N VAL A 35 -3.66 -5.80 12.62
CA VAL A 35 -2.48 -4.96 12.90
C VAL A 35 -2.54 -3.68 12.05
N GLY A 36 -2.96 -3.83 10.79
CA GLY A 36 -3.01 -2.72 9.85
C GLY A 36 -3.39 -3.16 8.44
N TYR A 37 -3.34 -2.22 7.51
CA TYR A 37 -3.42 -2.49 6.08
C TYR A 37 -2.11 -2.15 5.42
N PHE A 38 -1.70 -2.98 4.47
CA PHE A 38 -0.44 -2.86 3.78
C PHE A 38 -0.63 -2.62 2.28
N PHE A 39 0.34 -1.92 1.70
CA PHE A 39 0.55 -1.77 0.28
C PHE A 39 1.92 -2.36 -0.05
N GLN A 40 1.95 -3.38 -0.90
CA GLN A 40 3.17 -4.09 -1.26
C GLN A 40 3.37 -4.07 -2.77
N VAL A 41 4.49 -3.52 -3.22
CA VAL A 41 4.92 -3.67 -4.62
C VAL A 41 5.51 -5.07 -4.78
N ALA A 42 4.87 -5.91 -5.59
CA ALA A 42 5.26 -7.30 -5.79
C ALA A 42 6.23 -7.45 -6.98
N SER A 43 6.06 -6.62 -8.01
CA SER A 43 6.96 -6.56 -9.17
C SER A 43 6.97 -5.16 -9.77
N GLN A 44 7.80 -4.92 -10.79
CA GLN A 44 7.81 -3.66 -11.54
C GLN A 44 6.50 -3.35 -12.27
N THR A 45 5.55 -4.28 -12.31
CA THR A 45 4.25 -4.11 -13.00
C THR A 45 3.08 -4.53 -12.12
N SER A 46 3.28 -4.80 -10.83
CA SER A 46 2.18 -5.23 -9.96
C SER A 46 2.39 -4.84 -8.52
N TYR A 47 1.28 -4.57 -7.85
CA TYR A 47 1.23 -4.36 -6.41
C TYR A 47 -0.01 -5.02 -5.82
N THR A 48 0.02 -5.21 -4.52
CA THR A 48 -1.05 -5.82 -3.75
C THR A 48 -1.38 -4.94 -2.56
N ILE A 49 -2.65 -4.95 -2.19
CA ILE A 49 -3.17 -4.29 -1.00
C ILE A 49 -3.79 -5.39 -0.15
N GLY A 50 -3.58 -5.33 1.15
CA GLY A 50 -4.14 -6.32 2.06
C GLY A 50 -4.19 -5.87 3.49
N ALA A 51 -4.82 -6.68 4.33
CA ALA A 51 -4.76 -6.53 5.78
C ALA A 51 -3.63 -7.40 6.35
N SER A 52 -2.87 -6.83 7.27
CA SER A 52 -1.94 -7.57 8.12
C SER A 52 -2.61 -7.85 9.45
N CYS A 53 -2.69 -9.13 9.82
CA CYS A 53 -3.28 -9.60 11.06
C CYS A 53 -2.28 -10.48 11.81
N SER A 54 -2.50 -10.69 13.12
CA SER A 54 -1.61 -11.51 13.94
C SER A 54 -1.52 -12.96 13.46
N GLY A 55 -2.52 -13.46 12.74
CA GLY A 55 -2.53 -14.80 12.14
C GLY A 55 -1.96 -14.88 10.73
N GLY A 56 -1.53 -13.75 10.16
CA GLY A 56 -1.01 -13.65 8.79
C GLY A 56 -1.60 -12.49 7.99
N ASN A 57 -1.21 -12.41 6.72
CA ASN A 57 -1.66 -11.38 5.80
C ASN A 57 -2.80 -11.89 4.91
N ILE A 58 -3.79 -11.03 4.66
CA ILE A 58 -4.90 -11.29 3.72
C ILE A 58 -4.83 -10.24 2.62
N ASN A 59 -4.58 -10.68 1.39
CA ASN A 59 -4.63 -9.78 0.23
C ASN A 59 -6.09 -9.46 -0.08
N THR A 60 -6.43 -8.18 -0.13
CA THR A 60 -7.77 -7.70 -0.51
C THR A 60 -7.83 -7.34 -1.98
N ASP A 61 -6.76 -6.77 -2.52
CA ASP A 61 -6.68 -6.34 -3.92
C ASP A 61 -5.31 -6.73 -4.50
N SER A 62 -5.29 -7.08 -5.78
CA SER A 62 -4.08 -7.28 -6.57
C SER A 62 -4.25 -6.53 -7.87
N VAL A 63 -3.32 -5.61 -8.14
CA VAL A 63 -3.41 -4.69 -9.27
C VAL A 63 -2.24 -4.93 -10.21
N LEU A 64 -2.57 -5.21 -11.47
CA LEU A 64 -1.62 -5.24 -12.56
C LEU A 64 -1.55 -3.85 -13.19
N ILE A 65 -0.36 -3.27 -13.24
CA ILE A 65 -0.06 -2.07 -14.00
C ILE A 65 0.14 -2.50 -15.44
N THR A 66 -0.93 -2.44 -16.23
CA THR A 66 -0.83 -2.51 -17.68
C THR A 66 -0.44 -1.14 -18.24
N ASP A 67 0.04 -1.09 -19.49
CA ASP A 67 0.28 0.14 -20.29
C ASP A 67 1.72 0.69 -20.35
N GLY A 68 2.74 -0.19 -20.31
CA GLY A 68 4.12 0.27 -20.50
C GLY A 68 4.58 1.25 -19.41
N ILE A 69 4.07 1.07 -18.20
CA ILE A 69 4.45 1.81 -17.00
C ILE A 69 5.09 0.82 -16.04
N THR A 70 6.25 1.17 -15.50
CA THR A 70 6.87 0.43 -14.40
C THR A 70 6.73 1.17 -13.09
N ILE A 71 6.65 0.44 -11.99
CA ILE A 71 6.58 0.95 -10.62
C ILE A 71 7.86 0.60 -9.87
N SER A 72 8.41 1.58 -9.13
CA SER A 72 9.54 1.33 -8.23
C SER A 72 9.05 0.71 -6.92
N THR A 73 9.88 -0.15 -6.33
CA THR A 73 9.63 -0.66 -4.99
C THR A 73 9.91 0.44 -3.95
N PRO A 74 8.94 0.80 -3.09
CA PRO A 74 9.16 1.77 -2.03
C PRO A 74 10.05 1.19 -0.92
N SER A 75 10.59 2.05 -0.06
CA SER A 75 11.27 1.63 1.17
C SER A 75 10.58 2.28 2.37
N PRO A 76 9.98 1.50 3.30
CA PRO A 76 9.91 0.04 3.34
C PRO A 76 8.91 -0.57 2.33
N ASN A 77 9.05 -1.87 2.04
CA ASN A 77 8.07 -2.67 1.29
C ASN A 77 7.77 -3.96 2.07
N PRO A 78 6.56 -4.17 2.59
CA PRO A 78 5.36 -3.35 2.39
C PRO A 78 5.34 -2.03 3.16
N LEU A 79 4.60 -1.05 2.63
CA LEU A 79 4.14 0.12 3.39
C LEU A 79 2.95 -0.33 4.25
N LEU A 80 3.01 -0.13 5.56
CA LEU A 80 2.00 -0.58 6.52
C LEU A 80 1.37 0.63 7.21
N PHE A 81 0.06 0.77 7.06
CA PHE A 81 -0.79 1.69 7.80
C PHE A 81 -1.38 0.94 8.99
N LYS A 82 -1.03 1.35 10.21
CA LYS A 82 -1.49 0.67 11.42
C LYS A 82 -2.90 1.12 11.78
N ILE A 83 -3.63 0.23 12.45
CA ILE A 83 -4.99 0.54 12.89
C ILE A 83 -5.04 1.64 13.95
N LEU A 84 -6.23 2.21 14.16
CA LEU A 84 -6.56 3.12 15.26
C LEU A 84 -5.64 4.35 15.35
N GLY A 85 -5.11 4.82 14.22
CA GLY A 85 -4.25 6.00 14.18
C GLY A 85 -2.86 5.77 14.78
N ALA A 86 -2.40 4.52 14.93
CA ALA A 86 -1.07 4.20 15.42
C ALA A 86 0.07 4.52 14.42
N GLY A 87 -0.23 5.30 13.36
CA GLY A 87 0.72 5.75 12.35
C GLY A 87 1.03 4.69 11.29
N THR A 88 2.25 4.76 10.75
CA THR A 88 2.72 3.87 9.69
C THR A 88 4.07 3.22 10.05
N ASN A 89 4.62 2.39 9.18
CA ASN A 89 6.01 1.93 9.25
C ASN A 89 6.98 2.80 8.44
N ILE A 90 6.52 3.93 7.92
CA ILE A 90 7.29 4.79 7.02
C ILE A 90 8.28 5.62 7.83
N PRO A 91 9.57 5.65 7.47
CA PRO A 91 10.58 6.39 8.20
C PRO A 91 10.33 7.91 8.14
N PRO A 92 10.94 8.72 9.03
CA PRO A 92 10.76 10.17 9.06
C PRO A 92 11.04 10.90 7.73
N GLY A 93 11.86 10.30 6.84
CA GLY A 93 12.14 10.81 5.50
C GLY A 93 11.04 10.54 4.46
N GLY A 94 9.98 9.82 4.82
CA GLY A 94 8.92 9.39 3.90
C GLY A 94 9.32 8.16 3.06
N ALA A 95 8.38 7.74 2.22
CA ALA A 95 8.57 6.74 1.18
C ALA A 95 8.17 7.35 -0.16
N SER A 96 8.76 6.88 -1.26
CA SER A 96 8.40 7.31 -2.59
C SER A 96 8.20 6.11 -3.52
N ILE A 97 7.23 6.27 -4.42
CA ILE A 97 6.94 5.33 -5.50
C ILE A 97 7.09 6.10 -6.80
N VAL A 98 8.06 5.70 -7.61
CA VAL A 98 8.33 6.29 -8.93
C VAL A 98 7.65 5.42 -9.98
N LEU A 99 6.85 6.05 -10.81
CA LEU A 99 6.21 5.46 -11.97
C LEU A 99 6.96 5.94 -13.22
N THR A 100 7.41 5.01 -14.05
CA THR A 100 8.17 5.33 -15.25
C THR A 100 7.43 4.82 -16.48
N GLN A 101 7.10 5.71 -17.42
CA GLN A 101 6.57 5.33 -18.71
C GLN A 101 7.71 4.85 -19.62
N THR A 102 7.73 3.58 -19.99
CA THR A 102 8.83 2.95 -20.74
C THR A 102 9.01 3.53 -22.14
N ALA A 103 7.91 3.93 -22.81
CA ALA A 103 7.97 4.48 -24.17
C ALA A 103 8.61 5.88 -24.25
N THR A 104 8.52 6.69 -23.18
CA THR A 104 8.97 8.09 -23.20
C THR A 104 10.05 8.41 -22.16
N GLY A 105 10.30 7.50 -21.22
CA GLY A 105 11.16 7.73 -20.06
C GLY A 105 10.59 8.71 -19.03
N LYS A 106 9.38 9.23 -19.23
CA LYS A 106 8.76 10.19 -18.29
C LYS A 106 8.48 9.49 -16.96
N THR A 107 8.83 10.17 -15.88
CA THR A 107 8.60 9.69 -14.53
C THR A 107 7.55 10.53 -13.81
N LEU A 108 6.85 9.90 -12.88
CA LEU A 108 6.00 10.56 -11.91
C LEU A 108 6.27 9.94 -10.53
N THR A 109 6.45 10.78 -9.53
CA THR A 109 6.71 10.34 -8.16
C THR A 109 5.47 10.53 -7.31
N VAL A 110 5.03 9.47 -6.64
CA VAL A 110 4.05 9.50 -5.56
C VAL A 110 4.83 9.48 -4.25
N SER A 111 4.62 10.48 -3.40
CA SER A 111 5.33 10.61 -2.13
C SER A 111 4.38 10.29 -0.98
N ILE A 112 4.85 9.49 -0.03
CA ILE A 112 4.12 9.09 1.16
C ILE A 112 4.88 9.59 2.39
N GLY A 113 4.24 10.46 3.17
CA GLY A 113 4.80 10.97 4.42
C GLY A 113 4.78 9.92 5.54
N PRO A 114 5.55 10.13 6.62
CA PRO A 114 5.56 9.25 7.80
C PRO A 114 4.19 9.12 8.49
N GLY A 115 3.35 10.15 8.40
CA GLY A 115 1.96 10.13 8.87
C GLY A 115 0.99 9.36 7.96
N GLY A 116 1.45 8.88 6.81
CA GLY A 116 0.61 8.30 5.77
C GLY A 116 0.04 9.32 4.79
N ASP A 117 0.52 10.57 4.81
CA ASP A 117 0.10 11.62 3.88
C ASP A 117 0.55 11.29 2.45
N VAL A 118 -0.40 11.05 1.54
CA VAL A 118 -0.12 10.73 0.14
C VAL A 118 -0.21 11.99 -0.74
N LYS A 119 0.90 12.34 -1.40
CA LYS A 119 1.05 13.50 -2.31
C LYS A 119 1.44 13.08 -3.72
#